data_AF-A0A2H3NX88-F1
#
_entry.id   AF-A0A2H3NX88-F1
#
_cell.length_a   1.000
_cell.length_b   1.000
_cell.length_c   1.000
_cell.angle_alpha   90.00
_cell.angle_beta   90.00
_cell.angle_gamma   90.00
#
_symmetry.space_group_name_H-M   'P 1'
#
loop_
_entity.id
_entity.type
_entity.pdbx_description
1 polymer ?
#
loop_
_entity_poly.entity_id
_entity_poly.type
_entity_poly.pdbx_seq_one_letter_code
_entity_poly.pdbx_strand_id
1 'polypeptide(L)'
;MNTKGYMLYSVPLRWYTLLVPILLFVWITPLATHAQLLTGEPSTMERPPPQAQIVGQHADLLNTDNPHLQQQAMRNIIALSHSHPAAHDWSAVGRSLVRIYSHNTDDRLRIMAASAIYTIGDQHSIDAINRHNALVRHTHALQRSRYTPSRVEQIGDRAVRMYYHTRSEQRRADRIQRRIDRHMDKAHRHTQKATRLGQRMPTRTSG
;
A
#
# COMPACT_ATOMS: atom_id res chain seq x y z
N MET A 1 46.49 29.50 -49.40
CA MET A 1 46.71 28.03 -49.36
C MET A 1 47.03 27.70 -47.91
N ASN A 2 46.28 26.93 -47.12
CA ASN A 2 45.70 25.61 -47.41
C ASN A 2 44.57 25.34 -46.38
N THR A 3 43.30 25.41 -46.78
CA THR A 3 42.14 25.05 -45.94
C THR A 3 41.95 23.53 -46.00
N LYS A 4 42.33 22.83 -44.93
CA LYS A 4 42.00 21.41 -44.75
C LYS A 4 40.51 21.31 -44.42
N GLY A 5 39.76 20.73 -45.36
CA GLY A 5 38.32 20.50 -45.25
C GLY A 5 37.99 19.57 -44.09
N TYR A 6 37.03 20.00 -43.26
CA TYR A 6 36.30 19.11 -42.38
C TYR A 6 35.31 18.30 -43.24
N MET A 7 35.56 17.00 -43.40
CA MET A 7 34.56 16.07 -43.91
C MET A 7 33.54 15.82 -42.80
N LEU A 8 32.34 16.40 -42.94
CA LEU A 8 31.15 15.97 -42.22
C LEU A 8 30.85 14.53 -42.63
N TYR A 9 30.99 13.60 -41.69
CA TYR A 9 30.50 12.24 -41.87
C TYR A 9 28.98 12.28 -42.01
N SER A 10 28.51 12.08 -43.23
CA SER A 10 27.10 11.84 -43.55
C SER A 10 26.66 10.55 -42.86
N VAL A 11 26.06 10.68 -41.68
CA VAL A 11 25.42 9.56 -40.97
C VAL A 11 24.34 8.97 -41.89
N PRO A 12 24.32 7.65 -42.15
CA PRO A 12 23.39 7.06 -43.10
C PRO A 12 21.94 7.23 -42.60
N LEU A 13 21.21 8.12 -43.27
CA LEU A 13 19.83 8.56 -42.99
C LEU A 13 18.78 7.44 -42.87
N ARG A 14 19.13 6.18 -43.16
CA ARG A 14 18.19 5.04 -43.29
C ARG A 14 17.65 4.52 -41.97
N TRP A 15 18.33 4.75 -40.85
CA TRP A 15 17.90 4.22 -39.55
C TRP A 15 16.82 5.09 -38.89
N TYR A 16 16.88 6.41 -39.11
CA TYR A 16 15.88 7.34 -38.60
C TYR A 16 14.52 7.20 -39.32
N THR A 17 14.51 6.91 -40.62
CA THR A 17 13.27 6.70 -41.37
C THR A 17 12.49 5.44 -40.96
N LEU A 18 13.15 4.46 -40.32
CA LEU A 18 12.48 3.28 -39.76
C LEU A 18 12.06 3.48 -38.29
N LEU A 19 12.85 4.20 -37.49
CA LEU A 19 12.54 4.43 -36.08
C LEU A 19 11.41 5.44 -35.87
N VAL A 20 11.33 6.49 -36.69
CA VAL A 20 10.30 7.53 -36.57
C VAL A 20 8.88 6.99 -36.74
N PRO A 21 8.53 6.18 -37.76
CA PRO A 21 7.18 5.63 -37.87
C PRO A 21 6.84 4.62 -36.77
N ILE A 22 7.81 3.85 -36.25
CA ILE A 22 7.57 2.93 -35.12
C ILE A 22 7.29 3.71 -33.83
N LEU A 23 8.06 4.77 -33.56
CA LEU A 23 7.81 5.66 -32.43
C LEU A 23 6.47 6.41 -32.56
N LEU A 24 6.10 6.82 -33.78
CA LEU A 24 4.77 7.40 -34.05
C LEU A 24 3.65 6.38 -33.82
N PHE A 25 3.84 5.13 -34.24
CA PHE A 25 2.84 4.06 -34.10
C PHE A 25 2.59 3.70 -32.63
N VAL A 26 3.65 3.64 -31.81
CA VAL A 26 3.56 3.44 -30.35
C VAL A 26 2.83 4.59 -29.66
N TRP A 27 2.91 5.81 -30.19
CA TRP A 27 2.22 6.97 -29.63
C TRP A 27 0.75 7.13 -30.06
N ILE A 28 0.38 6.65 -31.25
CA ILE A 28 -0.97 6.79 -31.80
C ILE A 28 -1.88 5.60 -31.43
N THR A 29 -1.32 4.40 -31.22
CA THR A 29 -2.12 3.21 -30.86
C THR A 29 -2.89 3.30 -29.53
N PRO A 30 -2.44 4.01 -28.48
CA PRO A 30 -3.29 4.23 -27.33
C PRO A 30 -4.48 5.13 -27.70
N LEU A 31 -4.29 6.18 -28.50
CA LEU A 31 -5.39 7.11 -28.80
C LEU A 31 -6.48 6.48 -29.68
N ALA A 32 -6.10 5.63 -30.64
CA ALA A 32 -7.06 4.97 -31.53
C ALA A 32 -7.86 3.85 -30.85
N THR A 33 -7.29 3.16 -29.84
CA THR A 33 -8.02 2.16 -29.05
C THR A 33 -9.00 2.78 -28.05
N HIS A 34 -8.81 4.05 -27.66
CA HIS A 34 -9.75 4.77 -26.80
C HIS A 34 -10.92 5.40 -27.57
N ALA A 35 -10.81 5.56 -28.90
CA ALA A 35 -11.81 6.25 -29.72
C ALA A 35 -12.92 5.34 -30.29
N GLN A 36 -12.75 4.01 -30.28
CA GLN A 36 -13.71 3.07 -30.88
C GLN A 36 -14.65 2.36 -29.88
N LEU A 37 -14.69 2.80 -28.62
CA LEU A 37 -15.61 2.27 -27.60
C LEU A 37 -16.62 3.32 -27.12
N LEU A 38 -17.13 4.13 -28.06
CA LEU A 38 -18.15 5.17 -27.86
C LEU A 38 -19.45 4.87 -28.62
N THR A 39 -19.79 3.60 -28.84
CA THR A 39 -21.10 3.18 -29.32
C THR A 39 -21.61 1.98 -28.53
N GLY A 40 -22.26 2.30 -27.43
CA GLY A 40 -23.03 1.39 -26.60
C GLY A 40 -23.34 2.11 -25.30
N GLU A 41 -24.58 2.56 -25.12
CA GLU A 41 -25.05 2.93 -23.78
C GLU A 41 -24.91 1.71 -22.87
N PRO A 42 -24.26 1.85 -21.70
CA PRO A 42 -24.94 1.38 -20.51
C PRO A 42 -24.72 2.31 -19.32
N SER A 43 -25.78 2.46 -18.53
CA SER A 43 -25.80 2.57 -17.07
C SER A 43 -24.65 3.33 -16.42
N THR A 44 -24.98 4.46 -15.78
CA THR A 44 -24.22 5.12 -14.71
C THR A 44 -23.88 4.15 -13.57
N MET A 45 -22.94 3.23 -13.80
CA MET A 45 -22.13 2.64 -12.75
C MET A 45 -20.90 3.51 -12.65
N GLU A 46 -20.75 4.17 -11.50
CA GLU A 46 -19.51 4.79 -11.06
C GLU A 46 -18.36 3.81 -11.33
N ARG A 47 -17.51 4.14 -12.31
CA ARG A 47 -16.31 3.38 -12.57
C ARG A 47 -15.46 3.51 -11.31
N PRO A 48 -15.10 2.40 -10.63
CA PRO A 48 -14.33 2.49 -9.41
C PRO A 48 -13.01 3.23 -9.70
N PRO A 49 -12.50 4.03 -8.75
CA PRO A 49 -11.29 4.81 -8.94
C PRO A 49 -10.15 3.91 -9.44
N PRO A 50 -9.23 4.41 -10.29
CA PRO A 50 -8.19 3.59 -10.93
C PRO A 50 -7.35 2.79 -9.92
N GLN A 51 -7.20 3.29 -8.69
CA GLN A 51 -6.52 2.62 -7.58
C GLN A 51 -7.27 1.38 -7.07
N ALA A 52 -8.61 1.37 -7.10
CA ALA A 52 -9.42 0.21 -6.73
C ALA A 52 -9.38 -0.88 -7.81
N GLN A 53 -9.17 -0.51 -9.07
CA GLN A 53 -9.02 -1.46 -10.18
C GLN A 53 -7.71 -2.27 -10.08
N ILE A 54 -6.60 -1.63 -9.70
CA ILE A 54 -5.30 -2.31 -9.51
C ILE A 54 -5.38 -3.33 -8.35
N VAL A 55 -6.00 -2.93 -7.25
CA VAL A 55 -6.19 -3.80 -6.08
C VAL A 55 -7.14 -4.96 -6.40
N GLY A 56 -8.21 -4.68 -7.15
CA GLY A 56 -9.15 -5.69 -7.64
C GLY A 56 -8.47 -6.76 -8.51
N GLN A 57 -7.63 -6.34 -9.46
CA GLN A 57 -6.85 -7.28 -10.28
C GLN A 57 -5.96 -8.20 -9.45
N HIS A 58 -5.32 -7.69 -8.40
CA HIS A 58 -4.54 -8.54 -7.49
C HIS A 58 -5.42 -9.47 -6.65
N ALA A 59 -6.60 -9.04 -6.24
CA ALA A 59 -7.57 -9.91 -5.55
C ALA A 59 -8.03 -11.06 -6.45
N ASP A 60 -8.25 -10.81 -7.75
CA ASP A 60 -8.59 -11.83 -8.74
C ASP A 60 -7.45 -12.83 -8.94
N LEU A 61 -6.21 -12.35 -9.06
CA LEU A 61 -5.02 -13.21 -9.18
C LEU A 61 -4.81 -14.11 -7.96
N LEU A 62 -5.12 -13.62 -6.75
CA LEU A 62 -5.10 -14.44 -5.52
C LEU A 62 -6.17 -15.54 -5.51
N ASN A 63 -7.24 -15.38 -6.30
CA ASN A 63 -8.32 -16.36 -6.38
C ASN A 63 -8.14 -17.39 -7.50
N THR A 64 -7.10 -17.26 -8.31
CA THR A 64 -6.73 -18.28 -9.31
C THR A 64 -6.23 -19.56 -8.66
N ASP A 65 -6.27 -20.68 -9.37
CA ASP A 65 -5.69 -21.96 -8.90
C ASP A 65 -4.18 -22.07 -9.16
N ASN A 66 -3.59 -21.10 -9.87
CA ASN A 66 -2.18 -21.14 -10.23
C ASN A 66 -1.32 -20.59 -9.06
N PRO A 67 -0.52 -21.45 -8.39
CA PRO A 67 0.27 -21.02 -7.25
C PRO A 67 1.29 -19.95 -7.63
N HIS A 68 1.87 -19.99 -8.85
CA HIS A 68 2.84 -18.96 -9.27
C HIS A 68 2.21 -17.58 -9.40
N LEU A 69 0.99 -17.49 -9.93
CA LEU A 69 0.26 -16.23 -10.03
C LEU A 69 -0.14 -15.70 -8.66
N GLN A 70 -0.57 -16.57 -7.75
CA GLN A 70 -0.84 -16.18 -6.36
C GLN A 70 0.42 -15.62 -5.68
N GLN A 71 1.58 -16.28 -5.86
CA GLN A 71 2.85 -15.80 -5.30
C GLN A 71 3.25 -14.44 -5.86
N GLN A 72 3.13 -14.26 -7.18
CA GLN A 72 3.43 -12.99 -7.83
C GLN A 72 2.49 -11.88 -7.34
N ALA A 73 1.20 -12.17 -7.21
CA ALA A 73 0.22 -11.23 -6.68
C ALA A 73 0.57 -10.82 -5.24
N MET A 74 0.90 -11.77 -4.35
CA MET A 74 1.30 -11.46 -2.97
C MET A 74 2.55 -10.56 -2.90
N ARG A 75 3.56 -10.82 -3.74
CA ARG A 75 4.77 -9.97 -3.79
C ARG A 75 4.44 -8.55 -4.24
N ASN A 76 3.61 -8.41 -5.26
CA ASN A 76 3.18 -7.10 -5.75
C ASN A 76 2.35 -6.36 -4.72
N ILE A 77 1.43 -7.05 -4.03
CA ILE A 77 0.66 -6.49 -2.92
C ILE A 77 1.57 -5.98 -1.80
N ILE A 78 2.59 -6.75 -1.41
CA ILE A 78 3.57 -6.32 -0.40
C ILE A 78 4.28 -5.04 -0.86
N ALA A 79 4.77 -5.00 -2.11
CA ALA A 79 5.44 -3.83 -2.66
C ALA A 79 4.52 -2.59 -2.72
N LEU A 80 3.27 -2.77 -3.13
CA LEU A 80 2.26 -1.72 -3.17
C LEU A 80 1.90 -1.21 -1.76
N SER A 81 1.77 -2.12 -0.78
CA SER A 81 1.46 -1.76 0.61
C SER A 81 2.55 -0.91 1.26
N HIS A 82 3.83 -1.11 0.89
CA HIS A 82 4.92 -0.26 1.38
C HIS A 82 4.98 1.11 0.71
N SER A 83 4.64 1.18 -0.59
CA SER A 83 4.73 2.44 -1.34
C SER A 83 3.52 3.35 -1.10
N HIS A 84 2.33 2.78 -0.95
CA HIS A 84 1.07 3.54 -0.86
C HIS A 84 0.10 2.93 0.17
N PRO A 85 0.46 2.90 1.47
CA PRO A 85 -0.32 2.19 2.49
C PRO A 85 -1.76 2.72 2.65
N ALA A 86 -1.97 4.03 2.47
CA ALA A 86 -3.27 4.68 2.65
C ALA A 86 -4.07 4.90 1.36
N ALA A 87 -3.52 4.56 0.18
CA ALA A 87 -4.15 4.85 -1.11
C ALA A 87 -5.13 3.76 -1.57
N HIS A 88 -5.17 2.62 -0.89
CA HIS A 88 -5.84 1.42 -1.37
C HIS A 88 -6.77 0.86 -0.29
N ASP A 89 -8.01 0.51 -0.68
CA ASP A 89 -8.87 -0.32 0.15
C ASP A 89 -8.40 -1.78 0.04
N TRP A 90 -7.69 -2.23 1.05
CA TRP A 90 -7.14 -3.58 1.08
C TRP A 90 -8.13 -4.65 1.54
N SER A 91 -9.37 -4.30 1.88
CA SER A 91 -10.34 -5.24 2.45
C SER A 91 -10.62 -6.45 1.55
N ALA A 92 -10.72 -6.23 0.23
CA ALA A 92 -10.95 -7.29 -0.75
C ALA A 92 -9.75 -8.27 -0.84
N VAL A 93 -8.53 -7.72 -0.90
CA VAL A 93 -7.29 -8.50 -0.90
C VAL A 93 -7.11 -9.24 0.42
N GLY A 94 -7.40 -8.60 1.55
CA GLY A 94 -7.32 -9.17 2.89
C GLY A 94 -8.16 -10.43 3.03
N ARG A 95 -9.42 -10.40 2.56
CA ARG A 95 -10.30 -11.59 2.54
C ARG A 95 -9.69 -12.74 1.72
N SER A 96 -9.18 -12.46 0.53
CA SER A 96 -8.54 -13.50 -0.31
C SER A 96 -7.28 -14.08 0.35
N LEU A 97 -6.46 -13.25 0.99
CA LEU A 97 -5.27 -13.72 1.70
C LEU A 97 -5.63 -14.57 2.93
N VAL A 98 -6.68 -14.20 3.69
CA VAL A 98 -7.17 -14.99 4.83
C VAL A 98 -7.68 -16.36 4.37
N ARG A 99 -8.38 -16.42 3.23
CA ARG A 99 -8.79 -17.68 2.60
C ARG A 99 -7.58 -18.58 2.34
N ILE A 100 -6.54 -18.04 1.69
CA ILE A 100 -5.31 -18.77 1.40
C ILE A 100 -4.62 -19.22 2.70
N TYR A 101 -4.47 -18.34 3.68
CA TYR A 101 -3.85 -18.67 4.97
C TYR A 101 -4.54 -19.85 5.68
N SER A 102 -5.87 -19.83 5.70
CA SER A 102 -6.67 -20.72 6.53
C SER A 102 -7.04 -22.04 5.84
N HIS A 103 -7.10 -22.08 4.50
CA HIS A 103 -7.67 -23.22 3.75
C HIS A 103 -6.72 -23.81 2.70
N ASN A 104 -5.61 -23.14 2.35
CA ASN A 104 -4.66 -23.69 1.39
C ASN A 104 -3.85 -24.83 2.06
N THR A 105 -3.42 -25.81 1.27
CA THR A 105 -2.59 -26.93 1.73
C THR A 105 -1.09 -26.65 1.59
N ASP A 106 -0.69 -25.71 0.74
CA ASP A 106 0.71 -25.29 0.55
C ASP A 106 1.13 -24.32 1.66
N ASP A 107 1.93 -24.82 2.60
CA ASP A 107 2.51 -24.04 3.69
C ASP A 107 3.30 -22.82 3.20
N ARG A 108 3.95 -22.88 2.04
CA ARG A 108 4.69 -21.74 1.49
C ARG A 108 3.73 -20.60 1.14
N LEU A 109 2.62 -20.90 0.47
CA LEU A 109 1.58 -19.92 0.14
C LEU A 109 0.94 -19.37 1.40
N ARG A 110 0.66 -20.20 2.40
CA ARG A 110 0.11 -19.75 3.69
C ARG A 110 1.05 -18.80 4.42
N ILE A 111 2.36 -19.09 4.44
CA ILE A 111 3.38 -18.22 5.05
C ILE A 111 3.45 -16.87 4.33
N MET A 112 3.42 -16.86 3.00
CA MET A 112 3.40 -15.60 2.25
C MET A 112 2.10 -14.83 2.48
N ALA A 113 0.95 -15.51 2.56
CA ALA A 113 -0.31 -14.88 2.87
C ALA A 113 -0.30 -14.22 4.26
N ALA A 114 0.21 -14.90 5.29
CA ALA A 114 0.38 -14.32 6.63
C ALA A 114 1.28 -13.07 6.61
N SER A 115 2.36 -13.11 5.82
CA SER A 115 3.30 -12.01 5.67
C SER A 115 2.65 -10.81 4.94
N ALA A 116 1.90 -11.06 3.87
CA ALA A 116 1.17 -10.04 3.12
C ALA A 116 0.05 -9.40 3.96
N ILE A 117 -0.68 -10.20 4.76
CA ILE A 117 -1.71 -9.68 5.69
C ILE A 117 -1.07 -8.72 6.71
N TYR A 118 0.09 -9.08 7.25
CA TYR A 118 0.83 -8.21 8.17
C TYR A 118 1.25 -6.89 7.51
N THR A 119 1.82 -6.93 6.31
CA THR A 119 2.32 -5.71 5.63
C THR A 119 1.19 -4.76 5.25
N ILE A 120 0.04 -5.30 4.84
CA ILE A 120 -1.16 -4.51 4.55
C ILE A 120 -1.71 -3.84 5.81
N GLY A 121 -1.63 -4.51 6.97
CA GLY A 121 -2.11 -3.96 8.24
C GLY A 121 -3.64 -3.86 8.35
N ASP A 122 -4.39 -4.60 7.54
CA ASP A 122 -5.85 -4.66 7.64
C ASP A 122 -6.26 -5.37 8.94
N GLN A 123 -7.02 -4.67 9.79
CA GLN A 123 -7.44 -5.18 11.08
C GLN A 123 -8.29 -6.45 10.93
N HIS A 124 -9.21 -6.47 9.97
CA HIS A 124 -10.14 -7.59 9.83
C HIS A 124 -9.38 -8.88 9.49
N SER A 125 -8.38 -8.78 8.62
CA SER A 125 -7.52 -9.88 8.21
C SER A 125 -6.65 -10.39 9.36
N ILE A 126 -6.07 -9.50 10.17
CA ILE A 126 -5.30 -9.87 11.37
C ILE A 126 -6.18 -10.56 12.41
N ASP A 127 -7.38 -10.03 12.66
CA ASP A 127 -8.33 -10.62 13.59
C ASP A 127 -8.77 -12.02 13.11
N ALA A 128 -8.88 -12.23 11.80
CA ALA A 128 -9.22 -13.53 11.22
C ALA A 128 -8.10 -14.57 11.41
N ILE A 129 -6.82 -14.21 11.24
CA ILE A 129 -5.67 -15.09 11.57
C ILE A 129 -5.74 -15.50 13.04
N ASN A 130 -5.94 -14.52 13.93
CA ASN A 130 -5.98 -14.77 15.37
C ASN A 130 -7.10 -15.76 15.75
N ARG A 131 -8.30 -15.55 15.19
CA ARG A 131 -9.44 -16.46 15.38
C ARG A 131 -9.17 -17.86 14.83
N HIS A 132 -8.57 -17.97 13.65
CA HIS A 132 -8.22 -19.27 13.06
C HIS A 132 -7.24 -20.05 13.95
N ASN A 133 -6.15 -19.41 14.39
CA ASN A 133 -5.15 -20.06 15.25
C ASN A 133 -5.72 -20.40 16.63
N ALA A 134 -6.63 -19.60 17.17
CA ALA A 134 -7.37 -19.92 18.39
C ALA A 134 -8.26 -21.17 18.20
N LEU A 135 -8.96 -21.27 17.07
CA LEU A 135 -9.79 -22.43 16.73
C LEU A 135 -8.96 -23.71 16.59
N VAL A 136 -7.83 -23.65 15.89
CA VAL A 136 -6.91 -24.80 15.73
C VAL A 136 -6.43 -25.29 17.11
N ARG A 137 -5.93 -24.37 17.96
CA ARG A 137 -5.53 -24.67 19.34
C ARG A 137 -6.64 -25.31 20.15
N HIS A 138 -7.84 -24.74 20.08
CA HIS A 138 -9.01 -25.23 20.81
C HIS A 138 -9.40 -26.64 20.35
N THR A 139 -9.34 -26.91 19.04
CA THR A 139 -9.67 -28.22 18.46
C THR A 139 -8.70 -29.29 18.95
N HIS A 140 -7.39 -29.00 18.98
CA HIS A 140 -6.40 -29.93 19.52
C HIS A 140 -6.56 -30.18 21.03
N ALA A 141 -6.91 -29.14 21.78
CA ALA A 141 -7.19 -29.25 23.22
C ALA A 141 -8.40 -30.17 23.49
N LEU A 142 -9.47 -30.04 22.70
CA LEU A 142 -10.65 -30.93 22.78
C LEU A 142 -10.29 -32.37 22.45
N GLN A 143 -9.41 -32.59 21.47
CA GLN A 143 -8.94 -33.92 21.09
C GLN A 143 -7.97 -34.55 22.11
N ARG A 144 -7.64 -33.86 23.22
CA ARG A 144 -6.65 -34.28 24.22
C ARG A 144 -5.29 -34.66 23.62
N SER A 145 -4.99 -34.11 22.44
CA SER A 145 -3.73 -34.34 21.72
C SER A 145 -2.68 -33.33 22.17
N ARG A 146 -1.40 -33.72 22.16
CA ARG A 146 -0.30 -32.77 22.42
C ARG A 146 -0.22 -31.80 21.24
N TYR A 147 -0.69 -30.58 21.46
CA TYR A 147 -0.60 -29.52 20.45
C TYR A 147 0.83 -29.01 20.32
N THR A 148 1.35 -29.03 19.09
CA THR A 148 2.61 -28.39 18.72
C THR A 148 2.31 -27.43 17.56
N PRO A 149 2.50 -26.11 17.72
CA PRO A 149 2.13 -25.14 16.70
C PRO A 149 2.99 -25.32 15.45
N SER A 150 2.36 -25.38 14.28
CA SER A 150 3.05 -25.43 12.99
C SER A 150 3.84 -24.14 12.72
N ARG A 151 4.80 -24.19 11.79
CA ARG A 151 5.56 -22.99 11.36
C ARG A 151 4.62 -21.88 10.84
N VAL A 152 3.56 -22.26 10.14
CA VAL A 152 2.54 -21.32 9.61
C VAL A 152 1.81 -20.62 10.76
N GLU A 153 1.39 -21.36 11.78
CA GLU A 153 0.72 -20.81 12.97
C GLU A 153 1.67 -19.90 13.77
N GLN A 154 2.92 -20.29 13.95
CA GLN A 154 3.93 -19.46 14.63
C GLN A 154 4.16 -18.11 13.91
N ILE A 155 4.21 -18.13 12.57
CA ILE A 155 4.35 -16.92 11.75
C ILE A 155 3.07 -16.07 11.82
N GLY A 156 1.90 -16.69 11.74
CA GLY A 156 0.62 -15.99 11.89
C GLY A 156 0.48 -15.33 13.27
N ASP A 157 0.80 -16.05 14.34
CA ASP A 157 0.80 -15.53 15.71
C ASP A 157 1.80 -14.38 15.89
N ARG A 158 2.98 -14.47 15.26
CA ARG A 158 3.96 -13.37 15.25
C ARG A 158 3.41 -12.15 14.54
N ALA A 159 2.79 -12.31 13.38
CA ALA A 159 2.16 -11.22 12.63
C ALA A 159 1.09 -10.50 13.48
N VAL A 160 0.20 -11.26 14.13
CA VAL A 160 -0.83 -10.73 15.03
C VAL A 160 -0.22 -9.94 16.19
N ARG A 161 0.79 -10.50 16.87
CA ARG A 161 1.47 -9.81 17.98
C ARG A 161 2.13 -8.51 17.54
N MET A 162 2.85 -8.54 16.42
CA MET A 162 3.51 -7.35 15.87
C MET A 162 2.49 -6.27 15.53
N TYR A 163 1.37 -6.63 14.91
CA TYR A 163 0.30 -5.68 14.56
C TYR A 163 -0.30 -4.96 15.78
N TYR A 164 -0.68 -5.70 16.82
CA TYR A 164 -1.25 -5.05 18.01
C TYR A 164 -0.21 -4.25 18.78
N HIS A 165 1.06 -4.68 18.76
CA HIS A 165 2.14 -3.91 19.36
C HIS A 165 2.35 -2.57 18.64
N THR A 166 2.52 -2.55 17.32
CA THR A 166 2.70 -1.31 16.55
C THR A 166 1.50 -0.38 16.71
N ARG A 167 0.28 -0.91 16.71
CA ARG A 167 -0.94 -0.11 16.94
C ARG A 167 -1.01 0.48 18.35
N SER A 168 -0.54 -0.24 19.36
CA SER A 168 -0.47 0.28 20.72
C SER A 168 0.56 1.42 20.86
N GLU A 169 1.71 1.29 20.19
CA GLU A 169 2.75 2.33 20.14
C GLU A 169 2.27 3.55 19.35
N GLN A 170 1.55 3.37 18.24
CA GLN A 170 0.96 4.49 17.49
C GLN A 170 -0.03 5.28 18.36
N ARG A 171 -0.93 4.60 19.08
CA ARG A 171 -1.85 5.25 20.03
C ARG A 171 -1.11 5.96 21.17
N ARG A 172 0.05 5.44 21.58
CA ARG A 172 0.91 6.10 22.57
C ARG A 172 1.52 7.37 21.98
N ALA A 173 2.07 7.31 20.77
CA ALA A 173 2.60 8.46 20.04
C ALA A 173 1.54 9.56 19.86
N ASP A 174 0.33 9.19 19.43
CA ASP A 174 -0.79 10.14 19.28
C ASP A 174 -1.13 10.87 20.58
N ARG A 175 -1.10 10.15 21.72
CA ARG A 175 -1.34 10.76 23.04
C ARG A 175 -0.23 11.73 23.44
N ILE A 176 1.02 11.42 23.09
CA ILE A 176 2.16 12.31 23.32
C ILE A 176 2.03 13.56 22.44
N GLN A 177 1.71 13.39 21.15
CA GLN A 177 1.52 14.50 20.22
C GLN A 177 0.44 15.46 20.71
N ARG A 178 -0.74 14.97 21.11
CA ARG A 178 -1.80 15.81 21.68
C ARG A 178 -1.41 16.51 22.98
N ARG A 179 -0.42 15.99 23.73
CA ARG A 179 0.13 16.72 24.89
C ARG A 179 1.03 17.86 24.42
N ILE A 180 1.92 17.59 23.46
CA ILE A 180 2.81 18.60 22.87
C ILE A 180 1.99 19.75 22.27
N ASP A 181 0.98 19.44 21.46
CA ASP A 181 0.13 20.45 20.81
C ASP A 181 -0.54 21.37 21.86
N ARG A 182 -1.10 20.78 22.93
CA ARG A 182 -1.68 21.55 24.05
C ARG A 182 -0.66 22.43 24.76
N HIS A 183 0.57 21.96 24.93
CA HIS A 183 1.65 22.74 25.54
C HIS A 183 2.08 23.89 24.62
N MET A 184 2.18 23.66 23.31
CA MET A 184 2.47 24.70 22.32
C MET A 184 1.37 25.75 22.28
N ASP A 185 0.10 25.35 22.24
CA ASP A 185 -1.05 26.28 22.26
C ASP A 185 -1.07 27.13 23.54
N LYS A 186 -0.70 26.53 24.68
CA LYS A 186 -0.58 27.25 25.94
C LYS A 186 0.57 28.26 25.88
N ALA A 187 1.76 27.83 25.45
CA ALA A 187 2.92 28.69 25.30
C ALA A 187 2.62 29.87 24.35
N HIS A 188 2.00 29.60 23.20
CA HIS A 188 1.61 30.60 22.23
C HIS A 188 0.66 31.64 22.83
N ARG A 189 -0.36 31.21 23.57
CA ARG A 189 -1.26 32.13 24.30
C ARG A 189 -0.53 32.99 25.33
N HIS A 190 0.43 32.41 26.07
CA HIS A 190 1.25 33.18 27.01
C HIS A 190 2.12 34.22 26.29
N THR A 191 2.75 33.85 25.17
CA THR A 191 3.54 34.78 24.35
C THR A 191 2.67 35.90 23.79
N GLN A 192 1.52 35.59 23.18
CA GLN A 192 0.60 36.61 22.68
C GLN A 192 0.12 37.55 23.79
N LYS A 193 -0.18 37.03 24.98
CA LYS A 193 -0.56 37.85 26.14
C LYS A 193 0.58 38.77 26.58
N ALA A 194 1.80 38.27 26.65
CA ALA A 194 2.99 39.06 26.98
C ALA A 194 3.25 40.16 25.93
N THR A 195 3.16 39.83 24.64
CA THR A 195 3.27 40.81 23.55
C THR A 195 2.19 41.89 23.64
N ARG A 196 0.92 41.51 23.89
CA ARG A 196 -0.17 42.48 24.07
C ARG A 196 0.03 43.38 25.30
N LEU A 197 0.57 42.85 26.40
CA LEU A 197 0.89 43.65 27.59
C LEU A 197 2.05 44.60 27.34
N GLY A 198 3.10 44.15 26.65
CA GLY A 198 4.22 44.99 26.23
C GLY A 198 3.80 46.12 25.28
N GLN A 199 2.84 45.86 24.38
CA GLN A 199 2.25 46.89 23.50
C GLN A 199 1.28 47.83 24.22
N ARG A 200 0.70 47.41 25.36
CA ARG A 200 -0.21 48.22 26.20
C ARG A 200 0.49 49.00 27.31
N MET A 201 1.80 48.85 27.48
CA MET A 201 2.61 49.78 28.25
C MET A 201 3.12 50.88 27.30
N PRO A 202 2.40 52.01 27.14
CA PRO A 202 3.05 53.18 26.59
C PRO A 202 4.23 53.51 27.51
N THR A 203 5.38 53.74 26.90
CA THR A 203 6.59 54.23 27.54
C THR A 203 6.25 55.42 28.43
N ARG A 204 6.07 55.18 29.72
CA ARG A 204 5.99 56.18 30.77
C ARG A 204 7.42 56.66 31.07
N THR A 205 8.04 57.23 30.05
CA THR A 205 9.31 57.96 30.10
C THR A 205 9.11 59.24 29.30
N SER A 206 8.29 60.11 29.86
CA SER A 206 8.29 61.55 29.61
C SER A 206 7.93 62.19 30.96
N GLY A 207 8.94 62.78 31.59
CA GLY A 207 8.94 63.28 32.96
C GLY A 207 10.36 63.29 33.48
#